data_AF-A0A4V5N9N4-F1
#
_entry.id   AF-A0A4V5N9N4-F1
#
_cell.length_a   1.000
_cell.length_b   1.000
_cell.length_c   1.000
_cell.angle_alpha   90.00
_cell.angle_beta   90.00
_cell.angle_gamma   90.00
#
_symmetry.space_group_name_H-M   'P 1'
#
loop_
_entity.id
_entity.type
_entity.pdbx_description
1 polymer ?
#
loop_
_entity_poly.entity_id
_entity_poly.type
_entity_poly.pdbx_seq_one_letter_code
_entity_poly.pdbx_strand_id
1 'polypeptide(L)'
;MTLAIPESARLTIPGQHSRSRSRPRAMLGPHTKHRPAKHPPPPMPVKEQTRDVSPSVPFRSRIVGAWRLESYTAYPTPDCKIQRPTFPMTKSVTGMILYTPDGYMSAQMLIPGQPKFKRGEGDEAQWAEAGKRYFGYSGPYYITEEENGKEETLRHTFQVCNLPGWVGDVQIRTHRWEEGGEVLVLGSEEPTEIKGDKRFPELKWRRMRDNSNAEPPPPIPQIHVHGPGEP
;
A
#
# COMPACT_ATOMS: atom_id res chain seq x y z
N MET A 1 2.83 21.35 12.45
CA MET A 1 3.00 20.51 11.24
C MET A 1 1.73 19.70 11.12
N THR A 2 0.78 20.17 10.30
CA THR A 2 -0.57 19.63 10.23
C THR A 2 -0.60 18.64 9.06
N LEU A 3 -0.92 17.38 9.34
CA LEU A 3 -1.29 16.42 8.29
C LEU A 3 -2.67 16.88 7.79
N ALA A 4 -2.71 17.40 6.57
CA ALA A 4 -3.94 17.83 5.94
C ALA A 4 -4.84 16.62 5.67
N ILE A 5 -6.15 16.80 5.89
CA ILE A 5 -7.20 15.81 5.71
C ILE A 5 -7.78 16.05 4.30
N PRO A 6 -7.60 15.14 3.33
CA PRO A 6 -8.42 15.17 2.13
C PRO A 6 -9.80 14.59 2.44
N GLU A 7 -10.84 15.35 2.11
CA GLU A 7 -12.21 14.87 2.06
C GLU A 7 -12.30 13.79 0.96
N SER A 8 -12.26 12.52 1.35
CA SER A 8 -12.32 11.42 0.39
C SER A 8 -13.73 11.33 -0.21
N ALA A 9 -13.77 11.31 -1.54
CA ALA A 9 -14.99 11.22 -2.32
C ALA A 9 -15.81 9.99 -1.92
N ARG A 10 -17.05 10.22 -1.49
CA ARG A 10 -18.06 9.17 -1.33
C ARG A 10 -18.32 8.52 -2.69
N LEU A 11 -17.99 7.24 -2.83
CA LEU A 11 -18.42 6.44 -3.98
C LEU A 11 -19.91 6.11 -3.80
N THR A 12 -20.78 6.77 -4.56
CA THR A 12 -22.20 6.42 -4.67
C THR A 12 -22.38 5.39 -5.77
N ILE A 13 -22.95 4.24 -5.46
CA ILE A 13 -23.25 3.15 -6.41
C ILE A 13 -24.53 3.49 -7.18
N PRO A 14 -24.56 3.53 -8.53
CA PRO A 14 -25.80 3.61 -9.28
C PRO A 14 -26.42 2.23 -9.49
N GLY A 15 -27.71 2.15 -9.20
CA GLY A 15 -28.55 0.96 -9.37
C GLY A 15 -28.82 0.57 -10.83
N GLN A 16 -29.14 -0.71 -10.99
CA GLN A 16 -29.54 -1.36 -12.23
C GLN A 16 -30.87 -0.81 -12.79
N HIS A 17 -30.97 -0.65 -14.11
CA HIS A 17 -32.23 -0.81 -14.84
C HIS A 17 -32.05 -1.49 -16.21
N SER A 18 -32.46 -2.76 -16.23
CA SER A 18 -33.32 -3.47 -17.19
C SER A 18 -33.60 -2.90 -18.61
N ARG A 19 -33.30 -3.77 -19.59
CA ARG A 19 -34.04 -4.15 -20.84
C ARG A 19 -34.26 -3.10 -21.94
N SER A 20 -33.89 -3.47 -23.17
CA SER A 20 -34.85 -3.94 -24.20
C SER A 20 -34.14 -4.27 -25.52
N ARG A 21 -34.65 -5.31 -26.20
CA ARG A 21 -34.19 -5.83 -27.50
C ARG A 21 -34.80 -5.05 -28.66
N SER A 22 -34.08 -4.98 -29.78
CA SER A 22 -34.69 -5.10 -31.13
C SER A 22 -33.63 -5.37 -32.21
N ARG A 23 -33.77 -6.51 -32.90
CA ARG A 23 -33.24 -6.77 -34.26
C ARG A 23 -34.30 -6.35 -35.28
N PRO A 24 -33.92 -5.90 -36.48
CA PRO A 24 -34.10 -6.73 -37.69
C PRO A 24 -32.96 -6.47 -38.72
N ARG A 25 -32.76 -7.10 -39.88
CA ARG A 25 -33.25 -8.27 -40.63
C ARG A 25 -32.29 -8.37 -41.84
N ALA A 26 -32.02 -9.59 -42.29
CA ALA A 26 -31.14 -9.87 -43.43
C ALA A 26 -31.71 -9.39 -44.78
N MET A 27 -30.81 -9.02 -45.69
CA MET A 27 -31.07 -8.86 -47.13
C MET A 27 -30.04 -9.69 -47.91
N LEU A 28 -30.55 -10.59 -48.76
CA LEU A 28 -29.77 -11.38 -49.73
C LEU A 28 -29.43 -10.51 -50.95
N GLY A 29 -28.20 -10.68 -51.46
CA GLY A 29 -27.74 -10.18 -52.75
C GLY A 29 -26.87 -11.24 -53.47
N PRO A 30 -26.75 -11.20 -54.81
CA PRO A 30 -26.63 -12.39 -55.65
C PRO A 30 -25.21 -12.90 -55.93
N HIS A 31 -25.17 -14.16 -56.35
CA HIS A 31 -24.02 -14.99 -56.72
C HIS A 31 -23.04 -14.35 -57.71
N THR A 32 -21.77 -14.27 -57.29
CA THR A 32 -20.60 -14.14 -58.17
C THR A 32 -19.80 -15.46 -58.14
N LYS A 33 -19.44 -15.97 -59.32
CA LYS A 33 -18.74 -17.24 -59.52
C LYS A 33 -17.28 -17.11 -59.07
N HIS A 34 -16.89 -17.83 -58.01
CA HIS A 34 -15.51 -17.89 -57.54
C HIS A 34 -14.68 -18.91 -58.34
N ARG A 35 -13.51 -18.45 -58.82
CA ARG A 35 -12.40 -19.25 -59.35
C ARG A 35 -11.73 -20.00 -58.19
N PRO A 36 -11.29 -21.27 -58.32
CA PRO A 36 -10.70 -21.98 -57.19
C PRO A 36 -9.32 -21.39 -56.87
N ALA A 37 -9.17 -20.88 -55.65
CA ALA A 37 -7.88 -20.48 -55.09
C ALA A 37 -7.12 -21.74 -54.64
N LYS A 38 -5.82 -21.81 -54.96
CA LYS A 38 -4.92 -22.88 -54.49
C LYS A 38 -4.87 -22.87 -52.95
N HIS A 39 -5.10 -24.02 -52.33
CA HIS A 39 -4.98 -24.17 -50.87
C HIS A 39 -3.54 -23.86 -50.41
N PRO A 40 -3.36 -23.04 -49.37
CA PRO A 40 -2.08 -22.97 -48.67
C PRO A 40 -1.86 -24.26 -47.84
N PRO A 41 -0.61 -24.68 -47.61
CA PRO A 41 -0.31 -25.86 -46.80
C PRO A 41 -0.77 -25.67 -45.35
N PRO A 42 -1.09 -26.76 -44.63
CA PRO A 42 -1.58 -26.68 -43.26
C PRO A 42 -0.49 -26.08 -42.34
N PRO A 43 -0.87 -25.27 -41.33
CA PRO A 43 0.08 -24.78 -40.34
C PRO A 43 0.62 -25.96 -39.52
N MET A 44 1.94 -26.00 -39.33
CA MET A 44 2.57 -26.98 -38.44
C MET A 44 2.07 -26.79 -36.99
N PRO A 45 1.98 -27.86 -36.19
CA PRO A 45 1.60 -27.74 -34.79
C PRO A 45 2.65 -26.90 -34.05
N VAL A 46 2.22 -25.75 -33.55
CA VAL A 46 2.99 -24.94 -32.61
C VAL A 46 3.15 -25.78 -31.34
N LYS A 47 4.39 -26.17 -31.01
CA LYS A 47 4.68 -26.79 -29.72
C LYS A 47 4.28 -25.80 -28.63
N GLU A 48 3.21 -26.12 -27.93
CA GLU A 48 2.78 -25.40 -26.74
C GLU A 48 3.88 -25.58 -25.70
N GLN A 49 4.72 -24.56 -25.58
CA GLN A 49 5.76 -24.52 -24.58
C GLN A 49 5.04 -24.29 -23.25
N THR A 50 4.76 -25.39 -22.55
CA THR A 50 4.23 -25.38 -21.20
C THR A 50 5.11 -24.47 -20.36
N ARG A 51 4.60 -23.27 -20.05
CA ARG A 51 5.22 -22.40 -19.05
C ARG A 51 5.23 -23.22 -17.77
N ASP A 52 6.41 -23.42 -17.23
CA ASP A 52 6.59 -24.00 -15.90
C ASP A 52 6.03 -23.00 -14.88
N VAL A 53 4.72 -23.07 -14.65
CA VAL A 53 4.04 -22.28 -13.62
C VAL A 53 4.25 -23.02 -12.30
N SER A 54 5.46 -22.91 -11.77
CA SER A 54 5.66 -23.13 -10.34
C SER A 54 4.65 -22.24 -9.60
N PRO A 55 3.79 -22.78 -8.71
CA PRO A 55 2.75 -21.98 -8.10
C PRO A 55 3.40 -20.85 -7.30
N SER A 56 3.20 -19.62 -7.76
CA SER A 56 3.56 -18.44 -6.99
C SER A 56 2.80 -18.49 -5.67
N VAL A 57 3.51 -18.48 -4.54
CA VAL A 57 2.87 -18.41 -3.22
C VAL A 57 1.88 -17.23 -3.19
N PRO A 58 0.61 -17.44 -2.79
CA PRO A 58 -0.41 -16.38 -2.78
C PRO A 58 0.04 -15.16 -1.98
N PHE A 59 -0.33 -13.96 -2.42
CA PHE A 59 0.09 -12.71 -1.78
C PHE A 59 -0.28 -12.65 -0.30
N ARG A 60 -1.50 -13.10 0.06
CA ARG A 60 -1.93 -13.21 1.46
C ARG A 60 -0.94 -13.98 2.31
N SER A 61 -0.49 -15.15 1.84
CA SER A 61 0.46 -15.99 2.56
C SER A 61 1.84 -15.34 2.64
N ARG A 62 2.22 -14.53 1.65
CA ARG A 62 3.49 -13.80 1.67
C ARG A 62 3.50 -12.61 2.62
N ILE A 63 2.43 -11.82 2.72
CA ILE A 63 2.47 -10.60 3.55
C ILE A 63 2.36 -10.84 5.05
N VAL A 64 1.76 -11.97 5.46
CA VAL A 64 1.61 -12.30 6.88
C VAL A 64 2.98 -12.29 7.56
N GLY A 65 3.03 -11.63 8.73
CA GLY A 65 4.24 -11.44 9.50
C GLY A 65 4.49 -9.98 9.86
N ALA A 66 5.70 -9.72 10.33
CA ALA A 66 6.11 -8.44 10.87
C ALA A 66 7.17 -7.80 9.97
N TRP A 67 7.02 -6.50 9.72
CA TRP A 67 7.84 -5.77 8.75
C TRP A 67 8.31 -4.45 9.34
N ARG A 68 9.59 -4.14 9.20
CA ARG A 68 10.21 -2.88 9.67
C ARG A 68 10.25 -1.86 8.55
N LEU A 69 9.91 -0.61 8.83
CA LEU A 69 10.00 0.48 7.86
C LEU A 69 11.47 0.77 7.52
N GLU A 70 11.78 0.85 6.24
CA GLU A 70 13.07 1.33 5.73
C GLU A 70 13.00 2.77 5.26
N SER A 71 11.89 3.14 4.61
CA SER A 71 11.70 4.51 4.12
C SER A 71 10.22 4.82 3.90
N TYR A 72 9.88 6.09 4.11
CA TYR A 72 8.63 6.70 3.62
C TYR A 72 8.97 7.91 2.75
N THR A 73 8.77 7.74 1.44
CA THR A 73 9.08 8.72 0.40
C THR A 73 7.80 9.14 -0.32
N ALA A 74 7.70 10.41 -0.71
CA ALA A 74 6.59 10.91 -1.51
C ALA A 74 7.10 11.54 -2.80
N TYR A 75 6.79 10.92 -3.93
CA TYR A 75 7.22 11.35 -5.26
C TYR A 75 6.29 12.44 -5.81
N PRO A 76 6.84 13.46 -6.51
CA PRO A 76 6.06 14.56 -7.02
C PRO A 76 5.17 14.13 -8.19
N THR A 77 4.01 14.76 -8.30
CA THR A 77 3.24 14.83 -9.55
C THR A 77 3.72 16.02 -10.41
N PRO A 78 3.34 16.12 -11.69
CA PRO A 78 3.65 17.28 -12.52
C PRO A 78 3.19 18.62 -11.92
N ASP A 79 2.09 18.62 -11.15
CA ASP A 79 1.52 19.83 -10.55
C ASP A 79 2.23 20.27 -9.26
N CYS A 80 3.13 19.45 -8.70
CA CYS A 80 3.86 19.80 -7.50
C CYS A 80 4.80 20.99 -7.73
N LYS A 81 4.79 21.98 -6.83
CA LYS A 81 5.78 23.07 -6.85
C LYS A 81 7.22 22.53 -6.66
N ILE A 82 7.36 21.52 -5.81
CA ILE A 82 8.65 20.87 -5.54
C ILE A 82 8.74 19.57 -6.34
N GLN A 83 9.50 19.61 -7.44
CA GLN A 83 9.76 18.50 -8.37
C GLN A 83 10.91 17.58 -7.91
N ARG A 84 10.87 17.17 -6.65
CA ARG A 84 11.76 16.15 -6.08
C ARG A 84 11.01 15.31 -5.05
N PRO A 85 11.50 14.10 -4.72
CA PRO A 85 10.96 13.33 -3.61
C PRO A 85 11.03 14.11 -2.30
N THR A 86 9.99 13.98 -1.48
CA THR A 86 9.93 14.51 -0.12
C THR A 86 9.77 13.37 0.88
N PHE A 87 9.99 13.69 2.16
CA PHE A 87 9.96 12.71 3.25
C PHE A 87 8.85 13.11 4.23
N PRO A 88 7.63 12.54 4.12
CA PRO A 88 6.48 13.00 4.89
C PRO A 88 6.72 12.93 6.40
N MET A 89 7.45 11.92 6.86
CA MET A 89 7.85 11.75 8.25
C MET A 89 9.37 11.88 8.47
N THR A 90 10.05 12.72 7.69
CA THR A 90 11.53 12.85 7.68
C THR A 90 12.24 11.59 7.16
N LYS A 91 13.54 11.69 6.90
CA LYS A 91 14.37 10.54 6.48
C LYS A 91 14.63 9.54 7.60
N SER A 92 14.44 9.95 8.84
CA SER A 92 14.77 9.16 10.03
C SER A 92 13.57 8.42 10.60
N VAL A 93 12.43 8.43 9.90
CA VAL A 93 11.23 7.72 10.36
C VAL A 93 11.54 6.25 10.57
N THR A 94 11.07 5.73 11.69
CA THR A 94 11.11 4.31 12.01
C THR A 94 9.69 3.79 12.13
N GLY A 95 9.50 2.48 12.05
CA GLY A 95 8.16 1.94 12.14
C GLY A 95 8.12 0.44 11.96
N MET A 96 6.93 -0.10 12.20
CA MET A 96 6.60 -1.49 11.94
C MET A 96 5.19 -1.58 11.36
N ILE A 97 4.98 -2.54 10.47
CA ILE A 97 3.65 -3.01 10.09
C ILE A 97 3.55 -4.51 10.32
N LEU A 98 2.45 -4.91 10.94
CA LEU A 98 2.11 -6.31 11.23
C LEU A 98 0.91 -6.69 10.36
N TYR A 99 0.98 -7.85 9.71
CA TYR A 99 -0.16 -8.49 9.08
C TYR A 99 -0.40 -9.83 9.75
N THR A 100 -1.61 -10.03 10.27
CA THR A 100 -1.98 -11.24 10.99
C THR A 100 -2.69 -12.24 10.06
N PRO A 101 -2.57 -13.55 10.32
CA PRO A 101 -3.24 -14.57 9.49
C PRO A 101 -4.77 -14.43 9.43
N ASP A 102 -5.38 -13.91 10.49
CA ASP A 102 -6.83 -13.71 10.64
C ASP A 102 -7.34 -12.42 9.98
N GLY A 103 -6.49 -11.69 9.23
CA GLY A 103 -6.94 -10.62 8.35
C GLY A 103 -6.92 -9.22 8.96
N TYR A 104 -6.12 -8.99 9.99
CA TYR A 104 -5.91 -7.67 10.59
C TYR A 104 -4.49 -7.16 10.33
N MET A 105 -4.34 -5.85 10.37
CA MET A 105 -3.05 -5.19 10.28
C MET A 105 -2.92 -4.06 11.29
N SER A 106 -1.67 -3.77 11.66
CA SER A 106 -1.30 -2.64 12.50
C SER A 106 -0.04 -1.99 11.97
N ALA A 107 -0.14 -0.76 11.50
CA ALA A 107 0.97 0.03 11.00
C ALA A 107 1.28 1.16 11.98
N GLN A 108 2.56 1.31 12.32
CA GLN A 108 3.03 2.32 13.26
C GLN A 108 4.31 2.96 12.73
N MET A 109 4.36 4.29 12.77
CA MET A 109 5.49 5.08 12.32
C MET A 109 5.80 6.17 13.34
N LEU A 110 7.09 6.38 13.60
CA LEU A 110 7.58 7.30 14.61
C LEU A 110 8.78 8.08 14.08
N ILE A 111 8.70 9.41 14.20
CA ILE A 111 9.84 10.31 13.99
C ILE A 111 10.65 10.36 15.31
N PRO A 112 11.88 9.82 15.34
CA PRO A 112 12.68 9.76 16.56
C PRO A 112 13.19 11.15 17.01
N GLY A 113 13.77 11.21 18.20
CA GLY A 113 14.45 12.40 18.73
C GLY A 113 13.57 13.34 19.56
N GLN A 114 12.40 12.89 20.01
CA GLN A 114 11.63 13.62 21.00
C GLN A 114 12.34 13.57 22.38
N PRO A 115 12.37 14.68 23.15
CA PRO A 115 12.78 14.65 24.55
C PRO A 115 11.94 13.67 25.37
N LYS A 116 12.61 12.93 26.27
CA LYS A 116 11.91 12.08 27.23
C LYS A 116 11.24 12.96 28.28
N PHE A 117 10.07 12.52 28.75
CA PHE A 117 9.41 13.09 29.92
C PHE A 117 8.94 11.95 30.82
N LYS A 118 8.75 12.26 32.11
CA LYS A 118 8.33 11.28 33.11
C LYS A 118 6.96 10.71 32.73
N ARG A 119 6.80 9.39 32.88
CA ARG A 119 5.56 8.69 32.51
C ARG A 119 4.39 9.26 33.29
N GLY A 120 3.39 9.79 32.58
CA GLY A 120 2.19 10.38 33.19
C GLY A 120 2.34 11.82 33.67
N GLU A 121 3.55 12.41 33.56
CA GLU A 121 3.85 13.78 34.00
C GLU A 121 4.25 14.69 32.82
N GLY A 122 3.90 14.30 31.59
CA GLY A 122 4.14 15.14 30.42
C GLY A 122 3.25 16.38 30.45
N ASP A 123 3.81 17.55 30.15
CA ASP A 123 3.02 18.75 29.89
C ASP A 123 2.31 18.68 28.52
N GLU A 124 1.39 19.61 28.26
CA GLU A 124 0.61 19.62 27.03
C GLU A 124 1.49 19.72 25.77
N ALA A 125 2.59 20.48 25.83
CA ALA A 125 3.49 20.65 24.70
C ALA A 125 4.25 19.36 24.40
N GLN A 126 4.70 18.65 25.44
CA GLN A 126 5.37 17.35 25.33
C GLN A 126 4.44 16.28 24.75
N TRP A 127 3.19 16.20 25.22
CA TRP A 127 2.20 15.29 24.65
C TRP A 127 1.83 15.63 23.21
N ALA A 128 1.68 16.92 22.91
CA ALA A 128 1.41 17.38 21.55
C ALA A 128 2.57 17.05 20.60
N GLU A 129 3.83 17.19 21.06
CA GLU A 129 5.00 16.78 20.28
C GLU A 129 5.02 15.26 20.06
N ALA A 130 4.76 14.46 21.10
CA ALA A 130 4.67 13.00 21.00
C ALA A 130 3.65 12.59 19.92
N GLY A 131 2.45 13.17 19.99
CA GLY A 131 1.37 12.89 19.04
C GLY A 131 1.71 13.31 17.61
N LYS A 132 2.35 14.46 17.41
CA LYS A 132 2.75 14.96 16.07
C LYS A 132 3.83 14.10 15.40
N ARG A 133 4.64 13.40 16.19
CA ARG A 133 5.74 12.54 15.70
C ARG A 133 5.31 11.11 15.41
N TYR A 134 4.13 10.72 15.88
CA TYR A 134 3.60 9.38 15.74
C TYR A 134 2.46 9.34 14.73
N PHE A 135 2.45 8.31 13.88
CA PHE A 135 1.30 7.97 13.06
C PHE A 135 1.08 6.47 13.13
N GLY A 136 -0.07 6.08 13.65
CA GLY A 136 -0.43 4.69 13.88
C GLY A 136 -1.88 4.45 13.50
N TYR A 137 -2.11 3.35 12.79
CA TYR A 137 -3.45 2.90 12.46
C TYR A 137 -3.52 1.38 12.45
N SER A 138 -4.71 0.83 12.70
CA SER A 138 -4.94 -0.61 12.76
C SER A 138 -6.37 -0.93 12.34
N GLY A 139 -6.58 -2.15 11.87
CA GLY A 139 -7.90 -2.62 11.45
C GLY A 139 -7.81 -3.76 10.45
N PRO A 140 -8.93 -4.17 9.85
CA PRO A 140 -8.93 -5.28 8.91
C PRO A 140 -8.26 -4.90 7.59
N TYR A 141 -7.66 -5.89 6.95
CA TYR A 141 -7.20 -5.79 5.57
C TYR A 141 -7.88 -6.81 4.66
N TYR A 142 -8.07 -6.42 3.41
CA TYR A 142 -8.68 -7.24 2.37
C TYR A 142 -7.76 -7.25 1.15
N ILE A 143 -7.69 -8.40 0.49
CA ILE A 143 -6.95 -8.57 -0.77
C ILE A 143 -7.99 -8.95 -1.80
N THR A 144 -8.07 -8.19 -2.89
CA THR A 144 -8.90 -8.52 -4.03
C THR A 144 -8.00 -8.91 -5.19
N GLU A 145 -8.14 -10.15 -5.64
CA GLU A 145 -7.56 -10.61 -6.89
C GLU A 145 -8.44 -10.06 -8.02
N GLU A 146 -7.95 -9.10 -8.81
CA GLU A 146 -8.72 -8.60 -9.94
C GLU A 146 -8.55 -9.55 -11.14
N GLU A 147 -9.67 -10.08 -11.63
CA GLU A 147 -9.72 -10.80 -12.90
C GLU A 147 -9.28 -9.88 -14.05
N ASN A 148 -8.64 -10.45 -15.08
CA ASN A 148 -8.17 -9.78 -16.30
C ASN A 148 -6.79 -9.08 -16.23
N GLY A 149 -5.87 -9.59 -15.42
CA GLY A 149 -4.44 -9.23 -15.51
C GLY A 149 -4.07 -7.90 -14.83
N LYS A 150 -4.89 -7.43 -13.90
CA LYS A 150 -4.51 -6.37 -12.97
C LYS A 150 -3.77 -6.95 -11.76
N GLU A 151 -2.93 -6.12 -11.14
CA GLU A 151 -2.26 -6.48 -9.89
C GLU A 151 -3.27 -6.63 -8.75
N GLU A 152 -3.00 -7.55 -7.82
CA GLU A 152 -3.80 -7.71 -6.61
C GLU A 152 -3.86 -6.38 -5.84
N THR A 153 -5.04 -6.03 -5.31
CA THR A 153 -5.23 -4.79 -4.56
C THR A 153 -5.28 -5.07 -3.06
N LEU A 154 -4.43 -4.40 -2.29
CA LEU A 154 -4.44 -4.47 -0.82
C LEU A 154 -5.22 -3.28 -0.24
N ARG A 155 -6.30 -3.58 0.49
CA ARG A 155 -7.18 -2.60 1.14
C ARG A 155 -6.99 -2.62 2.65
N HIS A 156 -6.63 -1.49 3.23
CA HIS A 156 -6.59 -1.28 4.69
C HIS A 156 -7.81 -0.48 5.14
N THR A 157 -8.47 -0.88 6.23
CA THR A 157 -9.51 -0.07 6.89
C THR A 157 -9.02 0.41 8.25
N PHE A 158 -9.15 1.70 8.52
CA PHE A 158 -8.66 2.30 9.75
C PHE A 158 -9.73 2.16 10.83
N GLN A 159 -9.71 1.05 11.56
CA GLN A 159 -10.60 0.83 12.70
C GLN A 159 -10.13 1.60 13.94
N VAL A 160 -8.82 1.73 14.10
CA VAL A 160 -8.15 2.53 15.14
C VAL A 160 -7.13 3.41 14.45
N CYS A 161 -7.06 4.69 14.82
CA CYS A 161 -6.03 5.61 14.35
C CYS A 161 -5.75 6.69 15.39
N ASN A 162 -4.49 7.11 15.53
CA ASN A 162 -4.14 8.23 16.42
C ASN A 162 -4.64 9.58 15.91
N LEU A 163 -5.03 9.67 14.62
CA LEU A 163 -5.70 10.82 14.03
C LEU A 163 -7.21 10.53 13.99
N PRO A 164 -8.02 11.13 14.88
CA PRO A 164 -9.43 10.74 15.03
C PRO A 164 -10.26 10.92 13.76
N GLY A 165 -9.95 11.94 12.96
CA GLY A 165 -10.66 12.21 11.70
C GLY A 165 -10.42 11.17 10.61
N TRP A 166 -9.47 10.25 10.79
CA TRP A 166 -9.14 9.20 9.81
C TRP A 166 -9.69 7.83 10.22
N VAL A 167 -10.41 7.75 11.34
CA VAL A 167 -11.11 6.52 11.71
C VAL A 167 -12.24 6.28 10.70
N GLY A 168 -12.27 5.07 10.13
CA GLY A 168 -13.17 4.68 9.04
C GLY A 168 -12.55 4.84 7.65
N ASP A 169 -11.42 5.52 7.51
CA ASP A 169 -10.77 5.70 6.22
C ASP A 169 -10.30 4.37 5.63
N VAL A 170 -10.26 4.35 4.30
CA VAL A 170 -9.84 3.22 3.51
C VAL A 170 -8.62 3.60 2.71
N GLN A 171 -7.57 2.81 2.85
CA GLN A 171 -6.34 3.01 2.09
C GLN A 171 -6.13 1.85 1.13
N ILE A 172 -6.15 2.17 -0.15
CA ILE A 172 -5.85 1.24 -1.24
C ILE A 172 -4.36 1.31 -1.55
N ARG A 173 -3.71 0.16 -1.57
CA ARG A 173 -2.27 0.01 -1.70
C ARG A 173 -1.94 -0.80 -2.96
N THR A 174 -1.15 -0.19 -3.84
CA THR A 174 -0.33 -0.96 -4.77
C THR A 174 0.80 -1.62 -4.01
N HIS A 175 1.34 -2.69 -4.57
CA HIS A 175 2.40 -3.45 -3.93
C HIS A 175 3.40 -4.02 -4.94
N ARG A 176 4.64 -4.20 -4.49
CA ARG A 176 5.63 -4.99 -5.21
C ARG A 176 6.63 -5.60 -4.25
N TRP A 177 7.25 -6.68 -4.70
CA TRP A 177 8.33 -7.36 -3.99
C TRP A 177 9.69 -6.92 -4.52
N GLU A 178 10.59 -6.55 -3.62
CA GLU A 178 12.00 -6.29 -3.90
C GLU A 178 12.86 -7.33 -3.14
N GLU A 179 14.12 -7.47 -3.52
CA GLU A 179 15.11 -8.33 -2.83
C GLU A 179 14.61 -9.78 -2.59
N GLY A 180 14.00 -10.39 -3.60
CA GLY A 180 13.53 -11.78 -3.49
C GLY A 180 12.35 -11.98 -2.53
N GLY A 181 11.64 -10.91 -2.13
CA GLY A 181 10.51 -10.96 -1.21
C GLY A 181 10.83 -10.53 0.22
N GLU A 182 12.08 -10.13 0.49
CA GLU A 182 12.51 -9.59 1.78
C GLU A 182 12.09 -8.13 1.98
N VAL A 183 11.76 -7.42 0.90
CA VAL A 183 11.25 -6.05 0.95
C VAL A 183 9.88 -5.98 0.27
N LEU A 184 8.87 -5.59 1.04
CA LEU A 184 7.54 -5.23 0.56
C LEU A 184 7.50 -3.72 0.34
N VAL A 185 7.21 -3.30 -0.89
CA VAL A 185 6.97 -1.88 -1.17
C VAL A 185 5.49 -1.64 -1.36
N LEU A 186 4.94 -0.70 -0.59
CA LEU A 186 3.54 -0.29 -0.63
C LEU A 186 3.41 1.13 -1.17
N GLY A 187 2.58 1.31 -2.18
CA GLY A 187 2.31 2.61 -2.81
C GLY A 187 0.84 2.99 -2.75
N SER A 188 0.42 3.81 -3.71
CA SER A 188 -0.99 4.05 -4.06
C SER A 188 -1.13 4.12 -5.58
N GLU A 189 -2.31 3.77 -6.11
CA GLU A 189 -2.60 3.88 -7.54
C GLU A 189 -2.72 5.36 -7.96
N GLU A 190 -3.37 6.16 -7.11
CA GLU A 190 -3.60 7.58 -7.34
C GLU A 190 -2.76 8.45 -6.38
N PRO A 191 -2.41 9.69 -6.77
CA PRO A 191 -1.77 10.64 -5.88
C PRO A 191 -2.63 10.92 -4.63
N THR A 192 -1.98 10.93 -3.47
CA THR A 192 -2.61 11.25 -2.18
C THR A 192 -2.20 12.64 -1.71
N GLU A 193 -3.03 13.28 -0.91
CA GLU A 193 -2.67 14.56 -0.29
C GLU A 193 -1.62 14.36 0.81
N ILE A 194 -0.46 14.97 0.62
CA ILE A 194 0.67 14.88 1.54
C ILE A 194 1.21 16.30 1.76
N LYS A 195 0.95 16.84 2.96
CA LYS A 195 1.37 18.20 3.37
C LYS A 195 0.90 19.28 2.38
N GLY A 196 -0.31 19.12 1.82
CA GLY A 196 -0.94 20.06 0.89
C GLY A 196 -0.61 19.84 -0.59
N ASP A 197 0.28 18.91 -0.94
CA ASP A 197 0.56 18.52 -2.32
C ASP A 197 -0.04 17.14 -2.63
N LYS A 198 -0.58 16.95 -3.84
CA LYS A 198 -0.88 15.60 -4.35
C LYS A 198 0.42 14.90 -4.76
N ARG A 199 0.75 13.78 -4.13
CA ARG A 199 2.01 13.04 -4.33
C ARG A 199 1.79 11.53 -4.31
N PHE A 200 2.68 10.77 -4.94
CA PHE A 200 2.67 9.30 -4.87
C PHE A 200 3.50 8.84 -3.67
N PRO A 201 2.88 8.36 -2.58
CA PRO A 201 3.58 7.76 -1.46
C PRO A 201 4.20 6.42 -1.85
N GLU A 202 5.38 6.15 -1.32
CA GLU A 202 6.03 4.85 -1.33
C GLU A 202 6.57 4.55 0.07
N LEU A 203 6.18 3.41 0.63
CA LEU A 203 6.71 2.89 1.87
C LEU A 203 7.41 1.57 1.60
N LYS A 204 8.70 1.51 1.92
CA LYS A 204 9.49 0.28 1.84
C LYS A 204 9.57 -0.37 3.20
N TRP A 205 9.18 -1.64 3.27
CA TRP A 205 9.10 -2.42 4.49
C TRP A 205 9.94 -3.67 4.34
N ARG A 206 10.94 -3.85 5.20
CA ARG A 206 11.75 -5.06 5.23
C ARG A 206 11.16 -6.08 6.18
N ARG A 207 11.13 -7.34 5.78
CA ARG A 207 10.71 -8.44 6.64
C ARG A 207 11.58 -8.48 7.89
N MET A 208 10.95 -8.55 9.05
CA MET A 208 11.70 -8.73 10.30
C MET A 208 12.17 -10.18 10.41
N ARG A 209 13.34 -10.36 11.02
CA ARG A 209 13.87 -11.69 11.31
C ARG A 209 12.91 -12.43 12.23
N ASP A 210 12.71 -13.72 11.94
CA ASP A 210 12.02 -14.60 12.87
C ASP A 210 12.83 -14.66 14.19
N ASN A 211 12.17 -14.31 15.28
CA ASN A 211 12.73 -14.29 16.62
C ASN A 211 12.26 -15.46 17.49
N SER A 212 11.56 -16.45 16.92
CA SER A 212 11.04 -17.64 17.62
C SER A 212 12.12 -18.42 18.39
N ASN A 213 13.34 -18.45 17.85
CA ASN A 213 14.50 -19.11 18.46
C ASN A 213 15.65 -18.13 18.78
N ALA A 214 15.38 -16.82 18.76
CA ALA A 214 16.39 -15.80 19.05
C ALA A 214 16.49 -15.55 20.55
N GLU A 215 17.71 -15.31 21.04
CA GLU A 215 17.88 -14.80 22.40
C GLU A 215 17.31 -13.38 22.50
N PRO A 216 16.53 -13.06 23.56
CA PRO A 216 16.04 -11.71 23.77
C PRO A 216 17.21 -10.73 23.85
N PRO A 217 17.16 -9.59 23.14
CA PRO A 217 18.20 -8.59 23.28
C PRO A 217 18.21 -8.03 24.71
N PRO A 218 19.37 -7.56 25.21
CA PRO A 218 19.40 -6.84 26.48
C PRO A 218 18.44 -5.65 26.43
N PRO A 219 17.86 -5.22 27.56
CA PRO A 219 17.00 -4.05 27.61
C PRO A 219 17.70 -2.86 26.94
N ILE A 220 17.02 -2.21 25.99
CA ILE A 220 17.58 -1.06 25.27
C ILE A 220 17.96 -0.01 26.34
N PRO A 221 19.24 0.38 26.47
CA PRO A 221 19.65 1.36 27.45
C PRO A 221 18.82 2.63 27.26
N GLN A 222 18.23 3.15 28.34
CA GLN A 222 17.65 4.47 28.30
C GLN A 222 18.79 5.47 28.09
N ILE A 223 19.07 5.86 26.84
CA ILE A 223 20.04 6.91 26.54
C ILE A 223 19.53 8.19 27.23
N HIS A 224 20.23 8.61 28.29
CA HIS A 224 20.00 9.91 28.92
C HIS A 224 20.69 10.94 28.03
N VAL A 225 19.91 11.68 27.26
CA VAL A 225 20.45 12.83 26.53
C VAL A 225 20.53 13.96 27.55
N HIS A 226 21.71 14.17 28.12
CA HIS A 226 21.96 15.36 28.94
C HIS A 226 21.83 16.59 28.05
N GLY A 227 20.95 17.52 28.43
CA GLY A 227 20.88 18.84 27.81
C GLY A 227 22.14 19.66 28.18
N PRO A 228 22.49 20.70 27.40
CA PRO A 228 23.58 21.59 27.77
C PRO A 228 23.17 22.38 29.03
N GLY A 229 23.54 21.89 30.22
CA GLY A 229 23.27 22.58 31.48
C GLY A 229 23.06 21.73 32.74
N GLU A 230 23.11 20.40 32.68
CA GLU A 230 23.17 19.59 33.93
C GLU A 230 24.64 19.25 34.29
N PRO A 231 25.01 19.29 35.59
CA PRO A 231 26.37 19.04 36.05
C PRO A 231 26.87 17.61 35.80
#